data_AF-A0A2D9LYU4-F1
#
_entry.id   AF-A0A2D9LYU4-F1
#
_cell.length_a   1.000
_cell.length_b   1.000
_cell.length_c   1.000
_cell.angle_alpha   90.00
_cell.angle_beta   90.00
_cell.angle_gamma   90.00
#
_symmetry.space_group_name_H-M   'P 1'
#
loop_
_entity.id
_entity.type
_entity.pdbx_description
1 polymer ?
#
loop_
_entity_poly.entity_id
_entity_poly.type
_entity_poly.pdbx_seq_one_letter_code
_entity_poly.pdbx_strand_id
1 'polypeptide(L)'
;MAKLISFDIDGTLEAGDPPGFLSMEVVRTAQKLGYLVGSCSDRPISTQERIWDEHGISVDFTVLKQNLGDVMARFQADVYYHVGDTDIDRFFADKAGFQFIEALAEEWRLQITDIPV
;
A
#
# COMPACT_ATOMS: atom_id res chain seq x y z
N MET A 1 15.36 11.17 1.05
CA MET A 1 14.89 10.30 2.14
C MET A 1 14.04 9.21 1.51
N ALA A 2 13.45 8.30 2.29
CA ALA A 2 12.66 7.20 1.74
C ALA A 2 11.29 7.70 1.24
N LYS A 3 10.70 6.98 0.27
CA LYS A 3 9.28 7.11 -0.11
C LYS A 3 8.50 5.99 0.59
N LEU A 4 7.22 6.20 0.90
CA LEU A 4 6.37 5.20 1.55
C LEU A 4 5.17 4.86 0.67
N ILE A 5 4.87 3.56 0.53
CA ILE A 5 3.65 3.08 -0.14
C ILE A 5 2.83 2.24 0.85
N SER A 6 1.60 2.68 1.07
CA SER A 6 0.56 1.91 1.74
C SER A 6 -0.34 1.28 0.69
N PHE A 7 -0.60 -0.01 0.81
CA PHE A 7 -1.48 -0.75 -0.11
C PHE A 7 -2.77 -1.16 0.61
N ASP A 8 -3.93 -0.93 0.01
CA ASP A 8 -5.07 -1.81 0.28
C ASP A 8 -4.74 -3.23 -0.23
N ILE A 9 -5.55 -4.21 0.18
CA ILE A 9 -5.38 -5.61 -0.18
C ILE A 9 -6.39 -5.99 -1.26
N ASP A 10 -7.67 -5.92 -0.95
CA ASP A 10 -8.74 -6.35 -1.85
C ASP A 10 -8.86 -5.38 -3.03
N GLY A 11 -9.03 -5.91 -4.25
CA GLY A 11 -9.06 -5.11 -5.48
C GLY A 11 -7.73 -4.45 -5.88
N THR A 12 -6.70 -4.48 -5.01
CA THR A 12 -5.44 -3.76 -5.19
C THR A 12 -4.25 -4.69 -5.40
N LEU A 13 -3.99 -5.62 -4.47
CA LEU A 13 -2.93 -6.61 -4.56
C LEU A 13 -3.45 -7.91 -5.18
N GLU A 14 -2.61 -8.66 -5.89
CA GLU A 14 -2.98 -9.98 -6.45
C GLU A 14 -3.39 -11.00 -5.38
N ALA A 15 -3.01 -10.76 -4.11
CA ALA A 15 -3.38 -11.55 -2.95
C ALA A 15 -4.73 -11.15 -2.32
N GLY A 16 -5.41 -10.15 -2.88
CA GLY A 16 -6.75 -9.72 -2.45
C GLY A 16 -7.88 -10.65 -2.90
N ASP A 17 -9.08 -10.40 -2.37
CA ASP A 17 -10.33 -11.04 -2.75
C ASP A 17 -11.43 -9.97 -2.92
N PRO A 18 -11.70 -9.49 -4.15
CA PRO A 18 -11.13 -9.99 -5.41
C PRO A 18 -9.64 -9.63 -5.59
N PRO A 19 -8.87 -10.39 -6.40
CA PRO A 19 -7.48 -10.05 -6.72
C PRO A 19 -7.39 -8.72 -7.47
N GLY A 20 -6.41 -7.89 -7.09
CA GLY A 20 -6.05 -6.66 -7.79
C GLY A 20 -4.94 -6.84 -8.83
N PHE A 21 -4.58 -5.75 -9.50
CA PHE A 21 -3.61 -5.79 -10.61
C PHE A 21 -2.14 -5.78 -10.14
N LEU A 22 -1.85 -5.36 -8.90
CA LEU A 22 -0.48 -5.29 -8.40
C LEU A 22 0.01 -6.65 -7.94
N SER A 23 1.02 -7.19 -8.61
CA SER A 23 1.66 -8.43 -8.16
C SER A 23 2.43 -8.24 -6.86
N MET A 24 2.64 -9.32 -6.11
CA MET A 24 3.47 -9.26 -4.90
C MET A 24 4.94 -8.95 -5.23
N GLU A 25 5.39 -9.17 -6.47
CA GLU A 25 6.73 -8.77 -6.92
C GLU A 25 6.89 -7.25 -7.03
N VAL A 26 5.80 -6.51 -7.27
CA VAL A 26 5.81 -5.03 -7.22
C VAL A 26 6.20 -4.56 -5.82
N VAL A 27 5.63 -5.17 -4.78
CA VAL A 27 5.95 -4.86 -3.38
C VAL A 27 7.41 -5.18 -3.08
N ARG A 28 7.91 -6.35 -3.52
CA ARG A 28 9.33 -6.70 -3.36
C ARG A 28 10.26 -5.74 -4.08
N THR A 29 9.87 -5.28 -5.26
CA THR A 29 10.64 -4.30 -6.04
C THR A 29 10.69 -2.96 -5.31
N ALA A 30 9.57 -2.50 -4.75
CA ALA A 30 9.53 -1.30 -3.92
C ALA A 30 10.51 -1.41 -2.73
N GLN A 31 10.53 -2.54 -2.01
CA GLN A 31 11.48 -2.75 -0.91
C GLN A 31 12.94 -2.72 -1.38
N LYS A 32 13.26 -3.37 -2.52
CA LYS A 32 14.62 -3.36 -3.11
C LYS A 32 15.08 -1.93 -3.46
N LEU A 33 14.14 -1.05 -3.81
CA LEU A 33 14.40 0.36 -4.11
C LEU A 33 14.41 1.26 -2.86
N GLY A 34 14.21 0.71 -1.68
CA GLY A 34 14.26 1.43 -0.40
C GLY A 34 12.96 2.16 -0.04
N TYR A 35 11.82 1.77 -0.63
CA TYR A 35 10.53 2.22 -0.16
C TYR A 35 10.20 1.56 1.18
N LEU A 36 9.56 2.34 2.07
CA LEU A 36 8.80 1.77 3.19
C LEU A 36 7.47 1.24 2.65
N VAL A 37 7.10 0.02 2.99
CA VAL A 37 5.90 -0.63 2.47
C VAL A 37 5.05 -1.22 3.59
N GLY A 38 3.74 -1.19 3.41
CA GLY A 38 2.81 -1.80 4.35
C GLY A 38 1.39 -1.82 3.84
N SER A 39 0.50 -2.49 4.57
CA SER A 39 -0.92 -2.54 4.23
C SER A 39 -1.77 -1.62 5.09
N CYS A 40 -2.84 -1.12 4.47
CA CYS A 40 -3.91 -0.37 5.09
C CYS A 40 -5.24 -0.89 4.52
N SER A 41 -5.86 -1.84 5.22
CA SER A 41 -7.03 -2.57 4.74
C SER A 41 -8.09 -2.70 5.83
N ASP A 42 -9.34 -2.96 5.44
CA ASP A 42 -10.44 -3.27 6.38
C ASP A 42 -10.30 -4.68 6.98
N ARG A 43 -9.43 -5.51 6.41
CA ARG A 43 -9.08 -6.82 6.96
C ARG A 43 -8.47 -6.67 8.35
N PRO A 44 -8.80 -7.57 9.31
CA PRO A 44 -8.15 -7.60 10.61
C PRO A 44 -6.63 -7.66 10.48
N ILE A 45 -5.89 -7.00 11.39
CA ILE A 45 -4.42 -6.93 11.35
C ILE A 45 -3.77 -8.31 11.20
N SER A 46 -4.22 -9.30 11.98
CA SER A 46 -3.71 -10.67 11.89
C SER A 46 -3.94 -11.33 10.53
N THR A 47 -4.98 -10.92 9.81
CA THR A 47 -5.22 -11.39 8.43
C THR A 47 -4.28 -10.72 7.45
N GLN A 48 -4.01 -9.42 7.61
CA GLN A 48 -3.03 -8.71 6.79
C GLN A 48 -1.63 -9.32 6.98
N GLU A 49 -1.20 -9.49 8.24
CA GLU A 49 0.09 -10.10 8.59
C GLU A 49 0.24 -11.50 7.98
N ARG A 50 -0.80 -12.35 8.12
CA ARG A 50 -0.80 -13.69 7.53
C ARG A 50 -0.62 -13.66 6.01
N ILE A 51 -1.29 -12.74 5.30
CA ILE A 51 -1.15 -12.62 3.84
C ILE A 51 0.30 -12.29 3.48
N TRP A 52 0.91 -11.33 4.18
CA TRP A 52 2.32 -10.97 3.97
C TRP A 52 3.26 -12.16 4.24
N ASP A 53 3.04 -12.89 5.34
CA ASP A 53 3.82 -14.06 5.72
C ASP A 53 3.70 -15.21 4.70
N GLU A 54 2.49 -15.48 4.20
CA GLU A 54 2.24 -16.50 3.16
C GLU A 54 2.99 -16.20 1.86
N HIS A 55 3.24 -14.92 1.56
CA HIS A 55 4.04 -14.48 0.43
C HIS A 55 5.52 -14.24 0.76
N GLY A 56 5.95 -14.49 2.00
CA GLY A 56 7.33 -14.28 2.45
C GLY A 56 7.80 -12.83 2.32
N ILE A 57 6.90 -11.86 2.52
CA ILE A 57 7.20 -10.43 2.48
C ILE A 57 7.10 -9.88 3.89
N SER A 58 8.20 -9.34 4.42
CA SER A 58 8.17 -8.61 5.70
C SER A 58 7.92 -7.14 5.43
N VAL A 59 6.73 -6.64 5.78
CA VAL A 59 6.37 -5.22 5.61
C VAL A 59 6.72 -4.39 6.85
N ASP A 60 6.83 -3.08 6.68
CA ASP A 60 7.15 -2.14 7.76
C ASP A 60 5.96 -1.89 8.69
N PHE A 61 4.73 -2.01 8.16
CA PHE A 61 3.50 -1.82 8.92
C PHE A 61 2.30 -2.57 8.35
N THR A 62 1.36 -2.86 9.24
CA THR A 62 -0.01 -3.30 8.95
C THR A 62 -0.93 -2.42 9.79
N VAL A 63 -1.89 -1.74 9.16
CA VAL A 63 -2.85 -0.86 9.86
C VAL A 63 -4.26 -1.03 9.29
N LEU A 64 -5.26 -0.61 10.07
CA LEU A 64 -6.64 -0.52 9.58
C LEU A 64 -6.86 0.81 8.85
N LYS A 65 -7.80 0.88 7.91
CA LYS A 65 -8.07 2.08 7.07
C LYS A 65 -8.24 3.36 7.90
N GLN A 66 -8.97 3.30 9.00
CA GLN A 66 -9.19 4.43 9.89
C GLN A 66 -7.94 4.95 10.62
N ASN A 67 -6.85 4.16 10.65
CA ASN A 67 -5.61 4.45 11.37
C ASN A 67 -4.45 4.80 10.42
N LEU A 68 -4.71 5.07 9.14
CA LEU A 68 -3.65 5.42 8.18
C LEU A 68 -2.80 6.63 8.63
N GLY A 69 -3.41 7.59 9.35
CA GLY A 69 -2.69 8.73 9.93
C GLY A 69 -1.60 8.35 10.95
N ASP A 70 -1.72 7.21 11.63
CA ASP A 70 -0.71 6.74 12.59
C ASP A 70 0.60 6.36 11.89
N VAL A 71 0.53 6.01 10.59
CA VAL A 71 1.72 5.68 9.78
C VAL A 71 2.60 6.92 9.62
N MET A 72 2.03 8.09 9.33
CA MET A 72 2.81 9.33 9.21
C MET A 72 3.45 9.76 10.54
N ALA A 73 2.81 9.45 11.67
CA ALA A 73 3.39 9.71 12.99
C ALA A 73 4.57 8.78 13.33
N ARG A 74 4.61 7.58 12.74
CA ARG A 74 5.62 6.54 13.03
C ARG A 74 6.77 6.52 12.03
N PHE A 75 6.53 6.88 10.78
CA PHE A 75 7.48 6.73 9.69
C PHE A 75 7.75 8.07 9.01
N GLN A 76 9.03 8.41 8.85
CA GLN A 76 9.46 9.61 8.15
C GLN A 76 9.78 9.27 6.68
N ALA A 77 9.02 9.87 5.76
CA ALA A 77 9.20 9.74 4.32
C ALA A 77 9.05 11.10 3.62
N ASP A 78 9.63 11.25 2.43
CA ASP A 78 9.49 12.45 1.61
C ASP A 78 8.10 12.52 0.95
N VAL A 79 7.53 11.35 0.62
CA VAL A 79 6.24 11.20 -0.03
C VAL A 79 5.54 9.97 0.54
N TYR A 80 4.24 10.08 0.74
CA TYR A 80 3.36 9.05 1.28
C TYR A 80 2.29 8.73 0.23
N TYR A 81 2.33 7.53 -0.35
CA TYR A 81 1.34 7.05 -1.30
C TYR A 81 0.40 6.06 -0.61
N HIS A 82 -0.90 6.14 -0.93
CA HIS A 82 -1.85 5.08 -0.60
C HIS A 82 -2.50 4.60 -1.90
N VAL A 83 -2.45 3.29 -2.14
CA VAL A 83 -3.00 2.65 -3.33
C VAL A 83 -4.23 1.86 -2.94
N GLY A 84 -5.36 2.11 -3.60
CA GLY A 84 -6.63 1.44 -3.33
C GLY A 84 -7.58 1.53 -4.51
N ASP A 85 -8.64 0.72 -4.52
CA ASP A 85 -9.62 0.63 -5.60
C ASP A 85 -10.96 1.29 -5.25
N THR A 86 -11.16 1.76 -4.01
CA THR A 86 -12.44 2.32 -3.57
C THR A 86 -12.38 3.79 -3.18
N ASP A 87 -13.55 4.44 -3.16
CA ASP A 87 -13.72 5.80 -2.61
C ASP A 87 -13.38 5.88 -1.11
N ILE A 88 -13.49 4.76 -0.38
CA ILE A 88 -13.13 4.68 1.04
C ILE A 88 -11.62 4.83 1.21
N ASP A 89 -10.83 4.22 0.33
CA ASP A 89 -9.37 4.36 0.32
C ASP A 89 -8.95 5.80 0.08
N ARG A 90 -9.54 6.43 -0.94
CA ARG A 90 -9.31 7.85 -1.25
C ARG A 90 -9.65 8.72 -0.04
N PHE A 91 -10.81 8.50 0.58
CA PHE A 91 -11.24 9.28 1.75
C PHE A 91 -10.23 9.20 2.91
N PHE A 92 -9.77 8.00 3.27
CA PHE A 92 -8.80 7.85 4.36
C PHE A 92 -7.40 8.33 4.00
N ALA A 93 -6.97 8.15 2.75
CA ALA A 93 -5.72 8.70 2.23
C ALA A 93 -5.70 10.23 2.34
N ASP A 94 -6.72 10.90 1.80
CA ASP A 94 -6.85 12.35 1.81
C ASP A 94 -6.91 12.88 3.26
N LYS A 95 -7.68 12.21 4.13
CA LYS A 95 -7.77 12.57 5.55
C LYS A 95 -6.44 12.43 6.28
N ALA A 96 -5.63 11.43 5.93
CA ALA A 96 -4.32 11.21 6.52
C ALA A 96 -3.24 12.12 5.90
N GLY A 97 -3.45 12.67 4.71
CA GLY A 97 -2.46 13.46 3.97
C GLY A 97 -1.59 12.63 3.02
N PHE A 98 -2.04 11.42 2.67
CA PHE A 98 -1.42 10.58 1.66
C PHE A 98 -1.85 11.01 0.26
N GLN A 99 -0.95 10.86 -0.71
CA GLN A 99 -1.30 10.92 -2.12
C GLN A 99 -2.00 9.61 -2.50
N PHE A 100 -3.29 9.71 -2.83
CA PHE A 100 -4.04 8.56 -3.32
C PHE A 100 -3.65 8.21 -4.77
N ILE A 101 -3.47 6.92 -5.03
CA ILE A 101 -3.28 6.34 -6.37
C ILE A 101 -4.39 5.30 -6.55
N GLU A 102 -5.23 5.48 -7.55
CA GLU A 102 -6.24 4.49 -7.89
C GLU A 102 -5.56 3.20 -8.36
N ALA A 103 -6.13 2.04 -7.99
CA ALA A 103 -5.57 0.73 -8.33
C ALA A 103 -5.72 0.38 -9.83
N LEU A 104 -5.12 1.21 -10.69
CA LEU A 104 -5.07 1.09 -12.14
C LEU A 104 -3.63 1.24 -12.63
N ALA A 105 -3.25 0.46 -13.63
CA ALA A 105 -1.89 0.44 -14.16
C ALA A 105 -1.45 1.80 -14.74
N GLU A 106 -2.38 2.57 -15.29
CA GLU A 106 -2.12 3.92 -15.82
C GLU A 106 -1.80 4.92 -14.70
N GLU A 107 -2.61 4.96 -13.65
CA GLU A 107 -2.38 5.82 -12.48
C GLU A 107 -1.09 5.46 -11.76
N TRP A 108 -0.80 4.15 -11.61
CA TRP A 108 0.48 3.71 -11.07
C TRP A 108 1.67 4.24 -11.88
N ARG A 109 1.67 4.08 -13.21
CA ARG A 109 2.79 4.49 -14.08
C ARG A 109 2.97 6.01 -14.13
N LEU A 110 1.91 6.78 -13.87
CA LEU A 110 1.99 8.24 -13.79
C LEU A 110 2.68 8.71 -12.51
N GLN A 111 2.49 8.00 -11.39
CA GLN A 111 2.94 8.43 -10.06
C GLN A 111 4.22 7.72 -9.60
N ILE A 112 4.38 6.44 -9.96
CA ILE A 112 5.48 5.57 -9.56
C ILE A 112 6.17 5.06 -10.82
N THR A 113 7.18 5.81 -11.27
CA THR A 113 7.89 5.55 -12.53
C THR A 113 9.05 4.57 -12.41
N ASP A 114 9.52 4.30 -11.19
CA ASP A 114 10.69 3.46 -10.89
C ASP A 114 10.34 2.00 -10.55
N ILE A 115 9.05 1.67 -10.43
CA ILE A 115 8.57 0.31 -10.18
C ILE A 115 7.61 -0.12 -11.31
N PRO A 116 7.96 -1.11 -12.13
CA PRO A 116 7.11 -1.55 -13.24
C PRO A 116 5.92 -2.40 -12.78
N VAL A 117 4.81 -2.29 -13.52
CA VAL A 117 3.55 -3.07 -13.39
C VAL A 117 3.10 -3.60 -14.74
#